data_AF-A0A517ZVF6-F1
#
_entry.id   AF-A0A517ZVF6-F1
#
_cell.length_a   1.000
_cell.length_b   1.000
_cell.length_c   1.000
_cell.angle_alpha   90.00
_cell.angle_beta   90.00
_cell.angle_gamma   90.00
#
_symmetry.space_group_name_H-M   'P 1'
#
loop_
_entity.id
_entity.type
_entity.pdbx_description
1 polymer ?
#
loop_
_entity_poly.entity_id
_entity_poly.type
_entity_poly.pdbx_seq_one_letter_code
_entity_poly.pdbx_strand_id
1 'polypeptide(L)'
;MRRLIAVVFGAMLGGGLVFAAFEYHLVRTDETYHLVPKKQAGLTDAYVDIRDWPASQWNEHTTLAENMIAAGHGDLVGGSIASGLINDIISPFQQDASEATQRWWNSKPE
;
A
#
# COMPACT_ATOMS: atom_id res chain seq x y z
N MET A 1 28.96 -33.91 11.49
CA MET A 1 27.49 -33.74 11.37
C MET A 1 27.01 -32.29 11.52
N ARG A 2 27.49 -31.51 12.49
CA ARG A 2 27.06 -30.10 12.72
C ARG A 2 27.05 -29.19 11.48
N ARG A 3 28.04 -29.31 10.59
CA ARG A 3 28.11 -28.53 9.34
C ARG A 3 27.03 -28.91 8.32
N LEU A 4 26.72 -30.20 8.18
CA LEU A 4 25.66 -30.67 7.29
C LEU A 4 24.28 -30.21 7.77
N ILE A 5 24.04 -30.27 9.09
CA ILE A 5 22.80 -29.76 9.69
C ILE A 5 22.65 -28.26 9.39
N ALA A 6 23.72 -27.48 9.54
CA ALA A 6 23.69 -26.04 9.23
C ALA A 6 23.38 -25.76 7.75
N VAL A 7 23.95 -26.55 6.82
CA VAL A 7 23.68 -26.40 5.37
C VAL A 7 22.23 -26.75 5.05
N VAL A 8 21.73 -27.89 5.54
CA VAL A 8 20.33 -28.31 5.29
C VAL A 8 19.35 -27.31 5.89
N PHE A 9 19.61 -26.86 7.11
CA PHE A 9 18.78 -25.84 7.76
C PHE A 9 18.78 -24.53 6.95
N GLY A 10 19.95 -24.07 6.52
CA GLY A 10 20.06 -22.86 5.68
C GLY A 10 19.32 -23.02 4.35
N ALA A 11 19.41 -24.18 3.70
CA ALA A 11 18.70 -24.47 2.46
C ALA A 11 17.18 -24.49 2.65
N MET A 12 16.68 -25.12 3.73
CA MET A 12 15.26 -25.12 4.05
C MET A 12 14.75 -23.72 4.39
N LEU A 13 15.51 -22.95 5.16
CA LEU A 13 15.14 -21.58 5.51
C LEU A 13 15.11 -20.69 4.26
N GLY A 14 16.14 -20.75 3.42
CA GLY A 14 16.21 -20.00 2.17
C GLY A 14 15.10 -20.38 1.20
N GLY A 15 14.88 -21.69 0.99
CA GLY A 15 13.80 -22.18 0.14
C GLY A 15 12.41 -21.80 0.66
N GLY A 16 12.20 -21.87 1.98
CA GLY A 16 10.95 -21.45 2.61
C GLY A 16 10.67 -19.96 2.44
N LEU A 17 11.70 -19.11 2.54
CA LEU A 17 11.55 -17.67 2.30
C LEU A 17 11.24 -17.35 0.84
N VAL A 18 11.92 -18.00 -0.11
CA VAL A 18 11.64 -17.83 -1.54
C VAL A 18 10.22 -18.29 -1.87
N PHE A 19 9.81 -19.43 -1.33
CA PHE A 19 8.45 -19.94 -1.49
C PHE A 19 7.41 -18.96 -0.93
N ALA A 20 7.61 -18.45 0.28
CA ALA A 20 6.72 -17.47 0.88
C ALA A 20 6.61 -16.19 0.02
N ALA A 21 7.74 -15.65 -0.47
CA ALA A 21 7.75 -14.48 -1.33
C ALA A 21 7.09 -14.73 -2.72
N PHE A 22 7.10 -15.97 -3.18
CA PHE A 22 6.53 -16.38 -4.46
C PHE A 22 5.01 -16.58 -4.40
N GLU A 23 4.50 -17.07 -3.27
CA GLU A 23 3.09 -17.41 -3.05
C GLU A 23 2.31 -16.35 -2.27
N TYR A 24 2.99 -15.43 -1.58
CA TYR A 24 2.34 -14.39 -0.75
C TYR A 24 2.90 -13.00 -1.03
N HIS A 25 2.03 -12.01 -0.92
CA HIS A 25 2.40 -10.61 -0.77
C HIS A 25 2.56 -10.30 0.71
N LEU A 26 3.68 -9.70 1.10
CA LEU A 26 3.84 -9.09 2.41
C LEU A 26 3.46 -7.61 2.32
N VAL A 27 2.27 -7.27 2.78
CA VAL A 27 1.70 -5.93 2.67
C VAL A 27 1.86 -5.20 4.00
N ARG A 28 2.50 -4.03 3.98
CA ARG A 28 2.63 -3.17 5.16
C ARG A 28 1.55 -2.10 5.16
N THR A 29 0.83 -2.01 6.27
CA THR A 29 -0.17 -0.97 6.57
C THR A 29 0.31 -0.12 7.74
N ASP A 30 -0.48 0.89 8.13
CA ASP A 30 -0.13 1.78 9.25
C ASP A 30 -0.09 1.04 10.59
N GLU A 31 -0.94 0.02 10.72
CA GLU A 31 -1.14 -0.72 11.96
C GLU A 31 -0.32 -2.02 12.00
N THR A 32 -0.20 -2.72 10.88
CA THR A 32 0.34 -4.09 10.87
C THR A 32 0.88 -4.54 9.50
N TYR A 33 1.33 -5.79 9.45
CA TYR A 33 1.68 -6.50 8.22
C TYR A 33 0.63 -7.56 7.91
N HIS A 34 0.22 -7.65 6.64
CA HIS A 34 -0.66 -8.69 6.13
C HIS A 34 0.09 -9.60 5.17
N LEU A 35 -0.08 -10.91 5.33
CA LEU A 35 0.34 -11.91 4.37
C LEU A 35 -0.86 -12.28 3.51
N VAL A 36 -0.81 -11.87 2.24
CA VAL A 36 -1.94 -12.01 1.32
C VAL A 36 -1.59 -13.05 0.25
N PRO A 37 -2.37 -14.14 0.11
CA PRO A 37 -2.12 -15.15 -0.91
C PRO A 37 -2.18 -14.57 -2.31
N LYS A 38 -1.23 -14.93 -3.17
CA LYS A 38 -1.25 -14.58 -4.59
C LYS A 38 -2.16 -15.54 -5.34
N LYS A 39 -3.04 -15.03 -6.21
CA LYS A 39 -3.79 -15.89 -7.16
C LYS A 39 -2.89 -16.47 -8.26
N GLN A 40 -1.87 -15.73 -8.65
CA GLN A 40 -0.85 -16.16 -9.60
C GLN A 40 0.52 -16.08 -8.93
N ALA A 41 1.19 -17.22 -8.83
CA ALA A 41 2.49 -17.32 -8.21
C ALA A 41 3.55 -16.55 -9.01
N GLY A 42 4.42 -15.82 -8.31
CA GLY A 42 5.39 -14.91 -8.93
C GLY A 42 6.14 -14.09 -7.90
N LEU A 43 7.26 -13.48 -8.29
CA LEU A 43 8.04 -12.61 -7.39
C LEU A 43 7.58 -11.14 -7.40
N THR A 44 6.67 -10.78 -8.31
CA THR A 44 6.08 -9.43 -8.35
C THR A 44 5.35 -9.15 -7.04
N ASP A 45 5.51 -7.95 -6.52
CA ASP A 45 4.85 -7.46 -5.31
C ASP A 45 5.03 -8.38 -4.09
N ALA A 46 6.20 -9.03 -3.96
CA ALA A 46 6.51 -9.87 -2.79
C ALA A 46 6.48 -9.06 -1.49
N TYR A 47 6.85 -7.78 -1.54
CA TYR A 47 6.67 -6.81 -0.45
C TYR A 47 6.11 -5.51 -1.02
N VAL A 48 5.06 -4.99 -0.40
CA VAL A 48 4.42 -3.73 -0.79
C VAL A 48 4.06 -2.92 0.44
N ASP A 49 4.38 -1.63 0.42
CA ASP A 49 4.05 -0.69 1.48
C ASP A 49 2.93 0.23 1.01
N ILE A 50 1.74 0.11 1.62
CA ILE A 50 0.51 0.76 1.15
C ILE A 50 0.06 1.91 2.05
N ARG A 51 0.87 2.30 3.04
CA ARG A 51 0.52 3.32 4.04
C ARG A 51 0.14 4.66 3.41
N ASP A 52 0.96 5.13 2.48
CA ASP A 52 0.78 6.41 1.81
C ASP A 52 0.35 6.23 0.36
N TRP A 53 -0.35 5.13 0.03
CA TRP A 53 -0.64 4.81 -1.36
C TRP A 53 -1.77 5.69 -1.92
N PRO A 54 -1.50 6.45 -3.00
CA PRO A 54 -2.57 7.14 -3.69
C PRO A 54 -3.38 6.15 -4.53
N ALA A 55 -4.59 6.56 -4.91
CA ALA A 55 -5.48 5.79 -5.78
C ALA A 55 -4.79 5.30 -7.07
N SER A 56 -3.87 6.09 -7.63
CA SER A 56 -3.16 5.76 -8.86
C SER A 56 -2.27 4.52 -8.75
N GLN A 57 -1.65 4.28 -7.60
CA GLN A 57 -0.76 3.13 -7.47
C GLN A 57 -1.53 1.80 -7.43
N TRP A 58 -2.79 1.79 -6.99
CA TRP A 58 -3.64 0.59 -7.13
C TRP A 58 -3.91 0.22 -8.60
N ASN A 59 -3.89 1.18 -9.52
CA ASN A 59 -4.00 0.90 -10.96
C ASN A 59 -2.73 0.29 -11.54
N GLU A 60 -1.56 0.61 -10.97
CA GLU A 60 -0.28 0.01 -11.34
C GLU A 60 -0.17 -1.43 -10.79
N HIS A 61 -0.87 -1.71 -9.69
CA HIS A 61 -0.84 -2.98 -8.97
C HIS A 61 -2.21 -3.68 -8.90
N THR A 62 -2.92 -3.75 -10.03
CA THR A 62 -4.29 -4.31 -10.10
C THR A 62 -4.39 -5.73 -9.54
N THR A 63 -3.40 -6.58 -9.82
CA THR A 63 -3.39 -7.96 -9.30
C THR A 63 -3.28 -8.00 -7.77
N LEU A 64 -2.50 -7.10 -7.16
CA LEU A 64 -2.45 -6.99 -5.71
C LEU A 64 -3.78 -6.48 -5.14
N ALA A 65 -4.40 -5.47 -5.78
CA ALA A 65 -5.69 -4.96 -5.37
C ALA A 65 -6.76 -6.08 -5.34
N GLU A 66 -6.80 -6.90 -6.40
CA GLU A 66 -7.71 -8.05 -6.47
C GLU A 66 -7.44 -9.11 -5.40
N ASN A 67 -6.16 -9.37 -5.09
CA ASN A 67 -5.78 -10.35 -4.07
C ASN A 67 -6.11 -9.83 -2.66
N MET A 68 -5.88 -8.54 -2.39
CA MET A 68 -6.27 -7.86 -1.15
C MET A 68 -7.78 -7.93 -0.93
N ILE A 69 -8.57 -7.59 -1.96
CA ILE A 69 -10.03 -7.67 -1.89
C ILE A 69 -10.49 -9.11 -1.65
N ALA A 70 -9.92 -10.08 -2.37
CA ALA A 70 -10.25 -11.49 -2.20
C ALA A 70 -9.88 -12.04 -0.82
N ALA A 71 -8.82 -11.49 -0.19
CA ALA A 71 -8.41 -11.81 1.17
C ALA A 71 -9.21 -11.06 2.26
N GLY A 72 -10.19 -10.23 1.88
CA GLY A 72 -11.05 -9.51 2.81
C GLY A 72 -10.54 -8.12 3.22
N HIS A 73 -9.50 -7.61 2.58
CA HIS A 73 -8.87 -6.31 2.87
C HIS A 73 -9.29 -5.22 1.86
N GLY A 74 -10.52 -5.29 1.37
CA GLY A 74 -11.04 -4.33 0.38
C GLY A 74 -11.26 -2.93 0.94
N ASP A 75 -11.39 -2.79 2.25
CA ASP A 75 -11.47 -1.52 2.98
C ASP A 75 -10.19 -0.70 2.85
N LEU A 76 -9.02 -1.33 2.90
CA LEU A 76 -7.72 -0.66 2.72
C LEU A 76 -7.55 -0.12 1.27
N VAL A 77 -8.01 -0.89 0.29
CA VAL A 77 -8.01 -0.49 -1.12
C VAL A 77 -9.01 0.66 -1.35
N GLY A 78 -10.25 0.49 -0.90
CA GLY A 78 -11.31 1.47 -1.10
C GLY A 78 -11.09 2.77 -0.35
N GLY A 79 -10.57 2.72 0.89
CA GLY A 79 -10.33 3.89 1.73
C GLY A 79 -9.29 4.85 1.17
N SER A 80 -8.19 4.31 0.62
CA SER A 80 -7.15 5.11 -0.02
C SER A 80 -7.62 5.73 -1.34
N ILE A 81 -8.40 4.99 -2.14
CA ILE A 81 -9.04 5.52 -3.35
C ILE A 81 -10.03 6.64 -3.01
N ALA A 82 -10.92 6.41 -2.05
CA ALA A 82 -11.93 7.38 -1.65
C ALA A 82 -11.30 8.67 -1.11
N SER A 83 -10.23 8.55 -0.31
CA SER A 83 -9.49 9.70 0.22
C SER A 83 -8.85 10.52 -0.91
N GLY A 84 -8.26 9.87 -1.91
CA GLY A 84 -7.73 10.53 -3.10
C GLY A 84 -8.81 11.32 -3.85
N LEU A 85 -9.97 10.69 -4.12
CA LEU A 85 -11.08 11.34 -4.81
C LEU A 85 -11.62 12.57 -4.06
N ILE A 86 -11.76 12.48 -2.73
CA ILE A 86 -12.21 13.61 -1.90
C ILE A 86 -11.20 14.76 -1.98
N ASN A 87 -9.90 14.46 -1.89
CA ASN A 87 -8.85 15.48 -1.97
C ASN A 87 -8.82 16.18 -3.33
N ASP A 88 -9.00 15.43 -4.42
CA ASP A 88 -9.03 15.99 -5.78
C ASP A 88 -10.24 16.90 -6.00
N ILE A 89 -11.40 16.56 -5.43
CA ILE A 89 -12.61 17.38 -5.53
C ILE A 89 -12.54 18.63 -4.65
N ILE A 90 -12.01 18.52 -3.42
CA ILE A 90 -12.03 19.62 -2.44
C ILE A 90 -10.87 20.60 -2.65
N SER A 91 -9.71 20.13 -3.12
CA SER A 91 -8.49 20.94 -3.20
C SER A 91 -8.63 22.28 -3.96
N PRO A 92 -9.36 22.39 -5.10
CA PRO A 92 -9.53 23.67 -5.78
C PRO A 92 -10.32 24.68 -4.93
N PHE A 93 -11.38 24.23 -4.26
CA PHE A 93 -12.20 25.08 -3.40
C PHE A 93 -11.45 25.53 -2.15
N GLN A 94 -10.63 24.65 -1.58
CA GLN A 94 -9.77 24.97 -0.44
C GLN A 94 -8.78 26.07 -0.78
N GLN A 95 -8.17 25.99 -1.98
CA GLN A 95 -7.23 26.99 -2.47
C GLN A 95 -7.91 28.35 -2.64
N ASP A 96 -9.04 28.40 -3.34
CA ASP A 96 -9.82 29.64 -3.54
C ASP A 96 -10.23 30.30 -2.22
N ALA A 97 -10.72 29.50 -1.26
CA ALA A 97 -11.11 30.00 0.06
C ALA A 97 -9.91 30.57 0.83
N SER A 98 -8.74 29.92 0.74
CA SER A 98 -7.51 30.39 1.39
C SER A 98 -7.04 31.72 0.78
N GLU A 99 -7.08 31.85 -0.54
CA GLU A 99 -6.73 33.09 -1.25
C GLU A 99 -7.70 34.23 -0.90
N ALA A 100 -9.00 33.96 -0.89
CA ALA A 100 -10.01 34.96 -0.53
C ALA A 100 -9.83 35.46 0.91
N THR A 101 -9.54 34.55 1.84
CA THR A 101 -9.27 34.89 3.24
C THR A 101 -8.01 35.74 3.37
N GLN A 102 -6.94 35.38 2.65
CA GLN A 102 -5.69 36.14 2.66
C GLN A 102 -5.85 37.53 2.04
N ARG A 103 -6.59 37.63 0.92
CA ARG A 103 -6.93 38.93 0.30
C ARG A 103 -7.72 39.81 1.26
N TRP A 104 -8.73 39.26 1.94
CA TRP A 104 -9.50 40.00 2.94
C TRP A 104 -8.63 40.47 4.11
N TRP A 105 -7.75 39.61 4.64
CA TRP A 105 -6.85 39.98 5.74
C TRP A 105 -5.93 41.15 5.38
N ASN A 106 -5.33 41.10 4.18
CA ASN A 106 -4.44 42.15 3.68
C ASN A 106 -5.17 43.46 3.32
N SER A 107 -6.50 43.44 3.22
CA SER A 107 -7.31 44.61 2.88
C SER A 107 -7.73 45.44 4.10
N LYS A 108 -7.44 44.97 5.32
CA LYS A 108 -7.77 45.69 6.54
C LYS A 108 -6.81 46.89 6.74
N PRO A 109 -7.32 48.09 7.05
CA PRO A 109 -6.47 49.21 7.42
C PRO A 109 -5.78 48.96 8.77
N GLU A 110 -4.53 49.42 8.89
CA GLU A 110 -3.73 49.40 10.15
C GLU A 110 -4.35 50.25 11.26
#